data_AF-A0A9P8WBH3-F1
#
_entry.id   AF-A0A9P8WBH3-F1
#
_cell.length_a   1.000
_cell.length_b   1.000
_cell.length_c   1.000
_cell.angle_alpha   90.00
_cell.angle_beta   90.00
_cell.angle_gamma   90.00
#
_symmetry.space_group_name_H-M   'P 1'
#
loop_
_entity.id
_entity.type
_entity.pdbx_description
1 polymer ?
#
loop_
_entity_poly.entity_id
_entity_poly.type
_entity_poly.pdbx_seq_one_letter_code
_entity_poly.pdbx_strand_id
1 'polypeptide(L)'
;MASPNALRPSAGRLLKAYSPTSPALISQAAPTTPRIASHFSTTAPQCKRRTKDNNKSRGVSSLYGSGPREHLSMSDIPLPKPRDFKPVVKTDKDHGLWGFFPAPDKLLWTPKETGEHGRAWTVEELRKKSWEDLHSLWWVCCRERNMLATSRAELVRSKIGFGERELDEREEEVTKTQRAIKHALTERMYTWQDAVDVAMTDPEINLEGGEGQVYTPSAYEDEHEAAWTNAETEAETQPGDPTTTEVKVEKTEKDATR
;
A
#
# COMPACT_ATOMS: atom_id res chain seq x y z
N MET A 1 -45.69 -20.73 -27.06
CA MET A 1 -44.59 -20.36 -27.97
C MET A 1 -43.59 -19.59 -27.12
N ALA A 2 -42.31 -19.89 -26.93
CA ALA A 2 -41.42 -20.97 -27.34
C ALA A 2 -40.21 -20.83 -26.38
N SER A 3 -39.61 -21.93 -25.93
CA SER A 3 -38.18 -21.96 -25.57
C SER A 3 -37.37 -22.18 -26.87
N PRO A 4 -36.01 -22.16 -26.93
CA PRO A 4 -34.96 -21.92 -25.92
C PRO A 4 -33.79 -21.03 -26.45
N ASN A 5 -32.73 -20.81 -25.65
CA ASN A 5 -31.37 -20.67 -26.21
C ASN A 5 -30.34 -21.23 -25.23
N ALA A 6 -29.79 -22.39 -25.59
CA ALA A 6 -28.71 -23.07 -24.88
C ALA A 6 -27.46 -23.03 -25.78
N LEU A 7 -26.40 -22.40 -25.29
CA LEU A 7 -25.07 -22.46 -25.89
C LEU A 7 -24.39 -23.76 -25.45
N ARG A 8 -24.05 -24.61 -26.42
CA ARG A 8 -23.09 -25.71 -26.27
C ARG A 8 -21.67 -25.21 -26.56
N PRO A 9 -20.65 -25.91 -26.06
CA PRO A 9 -19.48 -26.20 -26.86
C PRO A 9 -19.34 -27.69 -27.19
N SER A 10 -18.56 -27.89 -28.24
CA SER A 10 -18.42 -29.03 -29.12
C SER A 10 -17.18 -29.88 -28.83
N ALA A 11 -17.34 -31.19 -28.95
CA ALA A 11 -16.34 -32.13 -29.46
C ALA A 11 -17.16 -33.35 -29.95
N GLY A 12 -17.17 -33.77 -31.21
CA GLY A 12 -16.10 -33.82 -32.19
C GLY A 12 -15.63 -35.27 -32.31
N ARG A 13 -16.37 -36.13 -33.01
CA ARG A 13 -15.92 -37.49 -33.38
C ARG A 13 -16.29 -37.80 -34.83
N LEU A 14 -15.38 -38.52 -35.48
CA LEU A 14 -15.05 -38.53 -36.90
C LEU A 14 -15.93 -39.46 -37.76
N LEU A 15 -16.14 -39.02 -39.02
CA LEU A 15 -16.17 -39.73 -40.33
C LEU A 15 -16.39 -41.28 -40.32
N LYS A 16 -17.43 -41.88 -40.92
CA LYS A 16 -17.92 -41.98 -42.34
C LYS A 16 -17.12 -42.94 -43.25
N ALA A 17 -17.80 -43.97 -43.77
CA ALA A 17 -17.66 -44.60 -45.11
C ALA A 17 -18.95 -45.42 -45.41
N TYR A 18 -19.82 -45.00 -46.35
CA TYR A 18 -20.04 -45.50 -47.75
C TYR A 18 -20.39 -47.02 -47.86
N SER A 19 -21.63 -47.46 -48.15
CA SER A 19 -22.41 -47.49 -49.44
C SER A 19 -22.06 -48.70 -50.35
N PRO A 20 -22.90 -49.23 -51.28
CA PRO A 20 -24.36 -49.51 -51.29
C PRO A 20 -24.76 -50.91 -51.87
N THR A 21 -26.05 -51.25 -51.73
CA THR A 21 -26.97 -52.04 -52.61
C THR A 21 -26.49 -53.15 -53.56
N SER A 22 -27.16 -54.32 -53.50
CA SER A 22 -27.69 -55.04 -54.69
C SER A 22 -28.77 -56.10 -54.33
N PRO A 23 -29.82 -56.33 -55.15
CA PRO A 23 -30.91 -57.29 -54.87
C PRO A 23 -30.93 -58.52 -55.82
N ALA A 24 -31.49 -59.66 -55.36
CA ALA A 24 -32.18 -60.71 -56.15
C ALA A 24 -32.56 -61.88 -55.19
N LEU A 25 -33.83 -62.20 -54.95
CA LEU A 25 -34.76 -63.07 -55.70
C LEU A 25 -34.40 -64.58 -55.72
N ILE A 26 -35.33 -65.37 -55.16
CA ILE A 26 -35.78 -66.74 -55.53
C ILE A 26 -35.47 -67.92 -54.57
N SER A 27 -36.57 -68.65 -54.31
CA SER A 27 -36.78 -70.07 -53.95
C SER A 27 -36.60 -70.59 -52.52
N GLN A 28 -37.77 -70.87 -51.93
CA GLN A 28 -38.24 -72.20 -51.56
C GLN A 28 -37.18 -73.31 -51.42
N ALA A 29 -37.03 -73.83 -50.20
CA ALA A 29 -37.40 -75.20 -49.83
C ALA A 29 -36.69 -75.57 -48.52
N ALA A 30 -37.45 -76.08 -47.56
CA ALA A 30 -36.90 -76.71 -46.36
C ALA A 30 -36.27 -78.06 -46.73
N PRO A 31 -35.16 -78.42 -46.08
CA PRO A 31 -35.03 -79.80 -45.62
C PRO A 31 -34.74 -79.85 -44.12
N THR A 32 -35.56 -80.67 -43.47
CA THR A 32 -35.45 -81.16 -42.12
C THR A 32 -34.13 -81.91 -41.91
N THR A 33 -33.37 -81.56 -40.88
CA THR A 33 -32.38 -82.44 -40.22
C THR A 33 -32.14 -81.98 -38.78
N PRO A 34 -31.69 -82.89 -37.89
CA PRO A 34 -32.28 -83.08 -36.56
C PRO A 34 -31.77 -82.12 -35.49
N ARG A 35 -32.60 -81.93 -34.46
CA ARG A 35 -32.24 -81.30 -33.19
C ARG A 35 -31.10 -82.07 -32.54
N ILE A 36 -29.86 -81.64 -32.75
CA ILE A 36 -28.76 -81.96 -31.86
C ILE A 36 -29.02 -81.16 -30.58
N ALA A 37 -29.58 -81.84 -29.58
CA ALA A 37 -29.68 -81.31 -28.24
C ALA A 37 -28.27 -81.03 -27.74
N SER A 38 -27.90 -79.75 -27.67
CA SER A 38 -26.69 -79.34 -26.97
C SER A 38 -26.84 -79.76 -25.51
N HIS A 39 -25.86 -80.50 -25.02
CA HIS A 39 -25.75 -80.87 -23.62
C HIS A 39 -25.84 -79.59 -22.77
N PHE A 40 -26.90 -79.51 -21.97
CA PHE A 40 -27.09 -78.46 -20.98
C PHE A 40 -25.95 -78.57 -19.98
N SER A 41 -24.88 -77.81 -20.22
CA SER A 41 -23.79 -77.66 -19.29
C SER A 41 -24.31 -76.80 -18.13
N THR A 42 -24.88 -77.46 -17.13
CA THR A 42 -25.38 -76.86 -15.89
C THR A 42 -24.22 -76.45 -14.99
N THR A 43 -23.30 -75.64 -15.50
CA THR A 43 -22.40 -74.87 -14.67
C THR A 43 -22.56 -73.43 -15.09
N ALA A 44 -23.65 -72.82 -14.64
CA ALA A 44 -23.75 -71.37 -14.54
C ALA A 44 -22.97 -70.99 -13.28
N PRO A 45 -21.68 -70.60 -13.34
CA PRO A 45 -21.00 -70.12 -12.17
C PRO A 45 -21.50 -68.69 -11.98
N GLN A 46 -22.46 -68.51 -11.08
CA GLN A 46 -22.76 -67.23 -10.46
C GLN A 46 -22.90 -66.02 -11.40
N CYS A 47 -23.74 -66.09 -12.43
CA CYS A 47 -24.27 -64.87 -13.03
C CYS A 47 -25.21 -64.22 -12.00
N LYS A 48 -24.66 -63.43 -11.06
CA LYS A 48 -25.41 -62.59 -10.14
C LYS A 48 -26.43 -61.81 -10.99
N ARG A 49 -27.72 -62.11 -10.85
CA ARG A 49 -28.78 -61.47 -11.65
C ARG A 49 -28.62 -59.95 -11.53
N ARG A 50 -28.30 -59.27 -12.63
CA ARG A 50 -28.22 -57.79 -12.68
C ARG A 50 -29.63 -57.22 -12.57
N THR A 51 -30.12 -57.13 -11.33
CA THR A 51 -31.41 -56.56 -10.95
C THR A 51 -31.25 -55.18 -10.30
N LYS A 52 -30.00 -54.73 -10.09
CA LYS A 52 -29.67 -53.45 -9.46
C LYS A 52 -29.68 -52.31 -10.49
N ASP A 53 -30.27 -51.18 -10.11
CA ASP A 53 -30.20 -49.94 -10.89
C ASP A 53 -28.74 -49.46 -11.01
N ASN A 54 -28.31 -49.10 -12.23
CA ASN A 54 -26.94 -48.65 -12.49
C ASN A 54 -26.75 -47.17 -12.11
N ASN A 55 -27.83 -46.39 -12.01
CA ASN A 55 -27.75 -44.98 -11.63
C ASN A 55 -27.86 -44.80 -10.11
N LYS A 56 -26.73 -44.58 -9.45
CA LYS A 56 -26.63 -44.46 -7.98
C LYS A 56 -27.27 -43.16 -7.44
N SER A 57 -27.32 -42.10 -8.23
CA SER A 57 -27.86 -40.78 -7.83
C SER A 57 -29.24 -40.51 -8.43
N ARG A 58 -29.95 -41.55 -8.91
CA ARG A 58 -31.29 -41.39 -9.48
C ARG A 58 -32.23 -40.77 -8.45
N GLY A 59 -32.75 -39.59 -8.77
CA GLY A 59 -33.70 -38.87 -7.91
C GLY A 59 -33.06 -38.27 -6.65
N VAL A 60 -31.73 -38.14 -6.60
CA VAL A 60 -31.00 -37.51 -5.47
C VAL A 60 -30.51 -36.13 -5.89
N SER A 61 -30.95 -35.09 -5.19
CA SER A 61 -30.56 -33.70 -5.40
C SER A 61 -30.49 -32.97 -4.07
N SER A 62 -29.38 -32.28 -3.83
CA SER A 62 -29.17 -31.46 -2.63
C SER A 62 -29.99 -30.16 -2.69
N LEU A 63 -30.09 -29.55 -3.87
CA LEU A 63 -30.81 -28.29 -4.07
C LEU A 63 -32.32 -28.42 -3.78
N TYR A 64 -32.94 -29.53 -4.20
CA TYR A 64 -34.37 -29.79 -3.97
C TYR A 64 -34.65 -30.57 -2.69
N GLY A 65 -33.61 -30.86 -1.87
CA GLY A 65 -33.78 -31.55 -0.59
C GLY A 65 -34.40 -32.94 -0.71
N SER A 66 -34.17 -33.67 -1.81
CA SER A 66 -34.82 -34.97 -2.06
C SER A 66 -34.34 -36.09 -1.12
N GLY A 67 -33.28 -35.84 -0.35
CA GLY A 67 -32.72 -36.77 0.62
C GLY A 67 -31.96 -37.95 0.00
N PRO A 68 -31.37 -38.82 0.85
CA PRO A 68 -30.75 -40.06 0.40
C PRO A 68 -31.76 -40.99 -0.26
N ARG A 69 -31.35 -41.67 -1.33
CA ARG A 69 -32.20 -42.63 -2.06
C ARG A 69 -32.49 -43.90 -1.25
N GLU A 70 -31.53 -44.34 -0.45
CA GLU A 70 -31.60 -45.54 0.37
C GLU A 70 -31.56 -45.14 1.85
N HIS A 71 -32.21 -45.93 2.70
CA HIS A 71 -32.15 -45.75 4.16
C HIS A 71 -30.73 -46.09 4.63
N LEU A 72 -30.03 -45.08 5.14
CA LEU A 72 -28.66 -45.21 5.65
C LEU A 72 -28.70 -45.54 7.14
N SER A 73 -27.64 -46.14 7.67
CA SER A 73 -27.53 -46.51 9.10
C SER A 73 -27.79 -45.34 10.07
N MET A 74 -27.57 -44.10 9.62
CA MET A 74 -27.74 -42.87 10.42
C MET A 74 -28.98 -42.06 10.01
N SER A 75 -29.87 -42.59 9.17
CA SER A 75 -31.00 -41.81 8.64
C SER A 75 -32.11 -41.55 9.66
N ASP A 76 -32.21 -42.36 10.72
CA ASP A 76 -33.20 -42.18 11.80
C ASP A 76 -32.70 -41.25 12.92
N ILE A 77 -31.44 -40.84 12.87
CA ILE A 77 -30.83 -39.99 13.90
C ILE A 77 -31.05 -38.53 13.51
N PRO A 78 -31.57 -37.68 14.41
CA PRO A 78 -31.77 -36.26 14.11
C PRO A 78 -30.42 -35.61 13.81
N LEU A 79 -30.36 -34.83 12.72
CA LEU A 79 -29.13 -34.16 12.30
C LEU A 79 -28.63 -33.21 13.41
N PRO A 80 -27.33 -33.23 13.73
CA PRO A 80 -26.77 -32.30 14.71
C PRO A 80 -26.88 -30.88 14.15
N LYS A 81 -27.49 -29.98 14.93
CA LYS A 81 -27.54 -28.55 14.59
C LYS A 81 -26.19 -27.93 14.99
N PRO A 82 -25.44 -27.33 14.06
CA PRO A 82 -24.21 -26.63 14.42
C PRO A 82 -24.54 -25.48 15.38
N ARG A 83 -23.66 -25.23 16.34
CA ARG A 83 -23.76 -24.03 17.17
C ARG A 83 -23.24 -22.84 16.36
N ASP A 84 -23.94 -21.71 16.40
CA ASP A 84 -23.51 -20.43 15.81
C ASP A 84 -22.38 -19.76 16.62
N PHE A 85 -21.44 -20.55 17.12
CA PHE A 85 -20.31 -20.05 17.89
C PHE A 85 -19.17 -19.71 16.94
N LYS A 86 -18.88 -18.42 16.80
CA LYS A 86 -17.68 -17.94 16.12
C LYS A 86 -16.61 -17.66 17.18
N PRO A 87 -15.55 -18.47 17.29
CA PRO A 87 -14.49 -18.20 18.25
C PRO A 87 -13.81 -16.87 17.91
N VAL A 88 -13.62 -16.02 18.91
CA VAL A 88 -12.81 -14.81 18.77
C VAL A 88 -11.35 -15.25 18.69
N VAL A 89 -10.73 -15.06 17.53
CA VAL A 89 -9.31 -15.34 17.34
C VAL A 89 -8.52 -14.27 18.09
N LYS A 90 -7.54 -14.69 18.89
CA LYS A 90 -6.64 -13.76 19.58
C LYS A 90 -5.67 -13.18 18.55
N THR A 91 -5.85 -11.92 18.20
CA THR A 91 -4.92 -11.13 17.40
C THR A 91 -3.96 -10.36 18.30
N ASP A 92 -2.72 -10.20 17.83
CA ASP A 92 -1.74 -9.35 18.50
C ASP A 92 -2.09 -7.87 18.33
N LYS A 93 -1.85 -7.08 19.38
CA LYS A 93 -2.10 -5.63 19.38
C LYS A 93 -1.03 -4.87 18.61
N ASP A 94 0.20 -5.38 18.61
CA ASP A 94 1.35 -4.75 17.94
C ASP A 94 1.60 -5.33 16.55
N HIS A 95 0.55 -5.85 15.91
CA HIS A 95 0.64 -6.39 14.56
C HIS A 95 0.85 -5.27 13.53
N GLY A 96 1.80 -5.44 12.60
CA GLY A 96 2.14 -4.42 11.61
C GLY A 96 0.98 -3.97 10.70
N LEU A 97 -0.04 -4.81 10.51
CA LEU A 97 -1.24 -4.43 9.75
C LEU A 97 -2.07 -3.34 10.43
N TRP A 98 -1.92 -3.12 11.73
CA TRP A 98 -2.60 -2.03 12.43
C TRP A 98 -2.17 -0.65 11.92
N GLY A 99 -1.02 -0.54 11.25
CA GLY A 99 -0.59 0.71 10.61
C GLY A 99 -1.42 1.14 9.39
N PHE A 100 -2.29 0.28 8.86
CA PHE A 100 -3.26 0.64 7.81
C PHE A 100 -4.58 1.19 8.36
N PHE A 101 -4.79 1.04 9.67
CA PHE A 101 -5.99 1.49 10.34
C PHE A 101 -5.68 2.71 11.21
N PRO A 102 -6.66 3.60 11.41
CA PRO A 102 -6.43 4.79 12.21
C PRO A 102 -6.13 4.54 13.70
N ALA A 103 -6.71 3.49 14.28
CA ALA A 103 -6.38 3.01 15.63
C ALA A 103 -6.65 1.50 15.74
N PRO A 104 -5.97 0.77 16.65
CA PRO A 104 -6.36 -0.60 16.97
C PRO A 104 -7.80 -0.54 17.51
N ASP A 105 -8.69 -1.33 16.91
CA ASP A 105 -10.15 -1.37 17.14
C ASP A 105 -11.02 -0.32 16.40
N LYS A 106 -10.41 0.67 15.71
CA LYS A 106 -11.16 1.66 14.93
C LYS A 106 -10.91 1.49 13.44
N LEU A 107 -11.95 1.06 12.70
CA LEU A 107 -11.85 0.83 11.25
C LEU A 107 -11.76 2.15 10.47
N LEU A 108 -12.55 3.16 10.86
CA LEU A 108 -12.67 4.45 10.19
C LEU A 108 -12.66 5.58 11.22
N TRP A 109 -12.02 6.71 10.87
CA TRP A 109 -12.22 7.96 11.59
C TRP A 109 -13.61 8.53 11.34
N THR A 110 -14.09 9.34 12.29
CA THR A 110 -15.28 10.16 12.02
C THR A 110 -14.92 11.31 11.09
N PRO A 111 -15.84 11.83 10.25
CA PRO A 111 -15.52 12.95 9.34
C PRO A 111 -14.91 14.16 10.06
N LYS A 112 -15.34 14.42 11.30
CA LYS A 112 -14.76 15.48 12.14
C LYS A 112 -13.28 15.22 12.46
N GLU A 113 -12.96 14.03 12.94
CA GLU A 113 -11.58 13.62 13.24
C GLU A 113 -10.70 13.59 11.98
N THR A 114 -11.26 13.21 10.82
CA THR A 114 -10.54 13.25 9.54
C THR A 114 -10.20 14.70 9.15
N GLY A 115 -11.15 15.62 9.33
CA GLY A 115 -10.98 17.05 9.08
C GLY A 115 -10.06 17.75 10.09
N GLU A 116 -9.76 17.13 11.23
CA GLU A 116 -8.78 17.62 12.20
C GLU A 116 -7.34 17.32 11.73
N HIS A 117 -6.92 17.99 10.66
CA HIS A 117 -5.53 17.98 10.18
C HIS A 117 -5.00 19.40 10.00
N GLY A 118 -3.67 19.53 10.08
CA GLY A 118 -2.99 20.80 9.87
C GLY A 118 -2.70 21.08 8.39
N ARG A 119 -2.00 22.19 8.15
CA ARG A 119 -1.49 22.57 6.82
C ARG A 119 -0.33 21.66 6.38
N ALA A 120 -0.18 21.46 5.07
CA ALA A 120 1.06 20.95 4.48
C ALA A 120 2.31 21.82 4.78
N TRP A 121 3.45 21.15 4.85
CA TRP A 121 4.79 21.73 4.84
C TRP A 121 5.06 22.57 3.59
N THR A 122 5.66 23.75 3.78
CA THR A 122 6.14 24.57 2.66
C THR A 122 7.57 24.19 2.27
N VAL A 123 7.95 24.50 1.03
CA VAL A 123 9.31 24.26 0.53
C VAL A 123 10.36 24.97 1.41
N GLU A 124 10.10 26.21 1.81
CA GLU A 124 11.00 27.01 2.65
C GLU A 124 11.30 26.35 4.01
N GLU A 125 10.30 25.73 4.63
CA GLU A 125 10.46 24.99 5.89
C GLU A 125 11.32 23.72 5.68
N LEU A 126 11.11 23.04 4.55
CA LEU A 126 11.81 21.80 4.21
C LEU A 126 13.27 22.03 3.79
N ARG A 127 13.62 23.20 3.23
CA ARG A 127 15.01 23.55 2.88
C ARG A 127 15.95 23.52 4.09
N LYS A 128 15.43 23.84 5.28
CA LYS A 128 16.18 23.85 6.55
C LYS A 128 16.40 22.45 7.15
N LYS A 129 15.86 21.40 6.52
CA LYS A 129 15.92 20.02 7.03
C LYS A 129 17.04 19.21 6.37
N SER A 130 17.55 18.24 7.13
CA SER A 130 18.55 17.28 6.66
C SER A 130 17.95 16.27 5.67
N TRP A 131 18.79 15.54 4.93
CA TRP A 131 18.30 14.49 4.03
C TRP A 131 17.57 13.36 4.79
N GLU A 132 18.09 12.95 5.95
CA GLU A 132 17.49 11.89 6.79
C GLU A 132 16.09 12.29 7.31
N ASP A 133 15.92 13.55 7.72
CA ASP A 133 14.62 14.07 8.15
C ASP A 133 13.61 14.08 6.99
N LEU A 134 14.05 14.49 5.80
CA LEU A 134 13.19 14.49 4.61
C LEU A 134 12.83 13.07 4.17
N HIS A 135 13.76 12.12 4.28
CA HIS A 135 13.55 10.71 3.95
C HIS A 135 12.57 10.05 4.93
N SER A 136 12.74 10.27 6.23
CA SER A 136 11.83 9.75 7.25
C SER A 136 10.43 10.36 7.12
N LEU A 137 10.33 11.68 6.90
CA LEU A 137 9.08 12.37 6.64
C LEU A 137 8.36 11.82 5.39
N TRP A 138 9.11 11.55 4.33
CA TRP A 138 8.55 10.94 3.11
C TRP A 138 7.82 9.62 3.41
N TRP A 139 8.43 8.73 4.20
CA TRP A 139 7.80 7.46 4.59
C TRP A 139 6.61 7.62 5.53
N VAL A 140 6.64 8.62 6.42
CA VAL A 140 5.46 8.98 7.23
C VAL A 140 4.31 9.38 6.31
N CYS A 141 4.55 10.22 5.30
CA CYS A 141 3.54 10.60 4.32
C CYS A 141 3.05 9.39 3.49
N CYS A 142 3.94 8.47 3.09
CA CYS A 142 3.54 7.25 2.39
C CYS A 142 2.64 6.35 3.24
N ARG A 143 2.96 6.17 4.53
CA ARG A 143 2.14 5.39 5.45
C ARG A 143 0.76 6.03 5.64
N GLU A 144 0.71 7.35 5.81
CA GLU A 144 -0.54 8.10 5.92
C GLU A 144 -1.43 7.90 4.69
N ARG A 145 -0.88 8.04 3.48
CA ARG A 145 -1.63 7.82 2.23
C ARG A 145 -2.17 6.40 2.11
N ASN A 146 -1.40 5.39 2.52
CA ASN A 146 -1.86 3.99 2.49
C ASN A 146 -3.03 3.74 3.46
N MET A 147 -2.98 4.36 4.64
CA MET A 147 -4.07 4.31 5.61
C MET A 147 -5.32 5.07 5.10
N LEU A 148 -5.16 6.25 4.50
CA LEU A 148 -6.26 7.01 3.88
C LEU A 148 -6.91 6.23 2.72
N ALA A 149 -6.11 5.58 1.88
CA ALA A 149 -6.60 4.73 0.79
C ALA A 149 -7.40 3.52 1.31
N THR A 150 -6.93 2.90 2.41
CA THR A 150 -7.65 1.81 3.08
C THR A 150 -8.99 2.30 3.63
N SER A 151 -9.01 3.47 4.27
CA SER A 151 -10.22 4.10 4.80
C SER A 151 -11.22 4.45 3.68
N ARG A 152 -10.74 4.98 2.55
CA ARG A 152 -11.57 5.26 1.37
C ARG A 152 -12.20 3.99 0.81
N ALA A 153 -11.39 2.95 0.61
CA ALA A 153 -11.88 1.67 0.08
C ALA A 153 -12.95 1.05 1.00
N GLU A 154 -12.75 1.15 2.31
CA GLU A 154 -13.72 0.66 3.29
C GLU A 154 -15.01 1.50 3.33
N LEU A 155 -14.90 2.82 3.20
CA LEU A 155 -16.06 3.72 3.09
C LEU A 155 -16.93 3.37 1.88
N VAL A 156 -16.32 3.17 0.71
CA VAL A 156 -17.01 2.76 -0.52
C VAL A 156 -17.64 1.37 -0.36
N ARG A 157 -16.92 0.42 0.25
CA ARG A 157 -17.41 -0.94 0.48
C ARG A 157 -18.60 -0.97 1.44
N SER A 158 -18.52 -0.22 2.53
CA SER A 158 -19.54 -0.15 3.58
C SER A 158 -20.68 0.81 3.25
N LYS A 159 -20.57 1.61 2.18
CA LYS A 159 -21.58 2.57 1.70
C LYS A 159 -22.00 3.57 2.78
N ILE A 160 -21.06 3.95 3.64
CA ILE A 160 -21.24 4.95 4.68
C ILE A 160 -21.00 6.30 3.99
N GLY A 161 -22.04 6.91 3.45
CA GLY A 161 -21.91 7.94 2.40
C GLY A 161 -21.18 9.25 2.74
N PHE A 162 -20.74 9.48 3.98
CA PHE A 162 -20.06 10.73 4.40
C PHE A 162 -18.60 10.45 4.74
N GLY A 163 -17.70 11.42 4.51
CA GLY A 163 -16.28 11.32 4.85
C GLY A 163 -15.32 11.31 3.64
N GLU A 164 -15.82 11.18 2.42
CA GLU A 164 -14.97 11.11 1.22
C GLU A 164 -14.22 12.43 0.96
N ARG A 165 -14.91 13.57 1.12
CA ARG A 165 -14.30 14.89 0.91
C ARG A 165 -13.20 15.16 1.93
N GLU A 166 -13.43 14.84 3.19
CA GLU A 166 -12.47 15.07 4.28
C GLU A 166 -11.22 14.20 4.10
N LEU A 167 -11.37 12.98 3.58
CA LEU A 167 -10.24 12.12 3.21
C LEU A 167 -9.46 12.69 2.01
N ASP A 168 -10.18 13.20 1.00
CA ASP A 168 -9.57 13.84 -0.17
C ASP A 168 -8.76 15.08 0.20
N GLU A 169 -9.33 15.99 1.01
CA GLU A 169 -8.65 17.19 1.49
C GLU A 169 -7.36 16.84 2.26
N ARG A 170 -7.43 15.85 3.14
CA ARG A 170 -6.27 15.37 3.89
C ARG A 170 -5.23 14.71 2.99
N GLU A 171 -5.65 13.90 2.02
CA GLU A 171 -4.74 13.31 1.04
C GLU A 171 -4.05 14.40 0.21
N GLU A 172 -4.79 15.43 -0.23
CA GLU A 172 -4.23 16.56 -0.96
C GLU A 172 -3.13 17.27 -0.17
N GLU A 173 -3.34 17.56 1.12
CA GLU A 173 -2.30 18.15 1.98
C GLU A 173 -1.06 17.24 2.07
N VAL A 174 -1.23 15.93 2.24
CA VAL A 174 -0.09 14.98 2.26
C VAL A 174 0.60 14.88 0.90
N THR A 175 -0.11 15.02 -0.22
CA THR A 175 0.53 15.05 -1.54
C THR A 175 1.28 16.35 -1.78
N LYS A 176 0.80 17.49 -1.26
CA LYS A 176 1.50 18.79 -1.31
C LYS A 176 2.84 18.70 -0.57
N THR A 177 2.89 18.07 0.61
CA THR A 177 4.15 17.87 1.33
C THR A 177 5.13 17.01 0.53
N GLN A 178 4.67 15.91 -0.06
CA GLN A 178 5.52 15.06 -0.91
C GLN A 178 6.08 15.81 -2.13
N ARG A 179 5.27 16.67 -2.76
CA ARG A 179 5.72 17.54 -3.86
C ARG A 179 6.77 18.54 -3.38
N ALA A 180 6.57 19.15 -2.21
CA ALA A 180 7.51 20.10 -1.63
C ALA A 180 8.85 19.44 -1.25
N ILE A 181 8.83 18.21 -0.73
CA ILE A 181 10.06 17.43 -0.45
C ILE A 181 10.84 17.18 -1.74
N LYS A 182 10.17 16.72 -2.80
CA LYS A 182 10.81 16.52 -4.11
C LYS A 182 11.42 17.81 -4.63
N HIS A 183 10.69 18.91 -4.53
CA HIS A 183 11.17 20.21 -4.97
C HIS A 183 12.45 20.63 -4.24
N ALA A 184 12.47 20.57 -2.90
CA ALA A 184 13.63 20.95 -2.10
C ALA A 184 14.87 20.07 -2.40
N LEU A 185 14.68 18.76 -2.63
CA LEU A 185 15.79 17.86 -2.99
C LEU A 185 16.33 18.13 -4.40
N THR A 186 15.45 18.39 -5.36
CA THR A 186 15.84 18.73 -6.73
C THR A 186 16.55 20.08 -6.79
N GLU A 187 16.04 21.10 -6.08
CA GLU A 187 16.72 22.40 -5.94
C GLU A 187 18.13 22.20 -5.38
N ARG A 188 18.27 21.46 -4.26
CA ARG A 188 19.57 21.21 -3.63
C ARG A 188 20.57 20.55 -4.58
N MET A 189 20.11 19.57 -5.37
CA MET A 189 20.96 18.88 -6.35
C MET A 189 21.46 19.85 -7.42
N TYR A 190 20.57 20.66 -8.01
CA TYR A 190 20.96 21.62 -9.03
C TYR A 190 21.87 22.72 -8.48
N THR A 191 21.54 23.29 -7.32
CA THR A 191 22.40 24.30 -6.67
C THR A 191 23.78 23.74 -6.32
N TRP A 192 23.86 22.46 -5.96
CA TRP A 192 25.15 21.81 -5.69
C TRP A 192 25.96 21.59 -6.97
N GLN A 193 25.32 21.15 -8.06
CA GLN A 193 25.98 21.02 -9.37
C GLN A 193 26.54 22.36 -9.85
N ASP A 194 25.69 23.41 -9.85
CA ASP A 194 26.09 24.75 -10.24
C ASP A 194 27.24 25.28 -9.35
N ALA A 195 27.18 25.04 -8.03
CA ALA A 195 28.24 25.44 -7.11
C ALA A 195 29.55 24.69 -7.34
N VAL A 196 29.49 23.40 -7.68
CA VAL A 196 30.68 22.60 -8.04
C VAL A 196 31.31 23.13 -9.32
N ASP A 197 30.52 23.45 -10.34
CA ASP A 197 31.01 24.01 -11.60
C ASP A 197 31.70 25.37 -11.37
N VAL A 198 31.14 26.22 -10.51
CA VAL A 198 31.78 27.49 -10.11
C VAL A 198 33.07 27.23 -9.32
N ALA A 199 33.05 26.29 -8.36
CA ALA A 199 34.20 25.95 -7.55
C ALA A 199 35.37 25.39 -8.36
N MET A 200 35.14 24.73 -9.50
CA MET A 200 36.21 24.29 -10.40
C MET A 200 37.01 25.47 -11.00
N THR A 201 36.39 26.64 -11.11
CA THR A 201 37.04 27.85 -11.65
C THR A 201 37.62 28.77 -10.58
N ASP A 202 37.30 28.52 -9.30
CA ASP A 202 37.65 29.38 -8.18
C ASP A 202 39.05 29.06 -7.63
N PRO A 203 40.00 30.02 -7.60
CA PRO A 203 41.32 29.79 -7.03
C PRO A 203 41.34 29.54 -5.51
N GLU A 204 40.26 29.86 -4.78
CA GLU A 204 40.19 29.65 -3.33
C GLU A 204 39.80 28.21 -2.93
N ILE A 205 39.27 27.41 -3.88
CA ILE A 205 38.72 26.09 -3.62
C ILE A 205 39.55 25.01 -4.32
N ASN A 206 40.18 24.14 -3.53
CA ASN A 206 40.99 23.02 -4.03
C ASN A 206 40.16 21.72 -4.10
N LEU A 207 39.54 21.44 -5.25
CA LEU A 207 38.70 20.23 -5.44
C LEU A 207 39.50 18.92 -5.62
N GLU A 208 40.81 18.99 -5.89
CA GLU A 208 41.65 17.81 -6.20
C GLU A 208 41.98 16.94 -4.97
N GLY A 209 41.61 17.36 -3.75
CA GLY A 209 41.66 16.52 -2.56
C GLY A 209 43.09 16.15 -2.11
N GLY A 210 43.98 17.14 -1.99
CA GLY A 210 45.29 16.98 -1.34
C GLY A 210 45.20 16.99 0.20
N GLU A 211 46.33 16.79 0.90
CA GLU A 211 46.45 16.79 2.38
C GLU A 211 46.23 18.18 3.05
N GLY A 212 45.54 19.10 2.37
CA GLY A 212 45.28 20.47 2.82
C GLY A 212 43.80 20.79 3.02
N GLN A 213 43.51 21.99 3.52
CA GLN A 213 42.16 22.50 3.66
C GLN A 213 41.54 22.73 2.26
N VAL A 214 40.33 22.21 2.02
CA VAL A 214 39.63 22.34 0.72
C VAL A 214 39.34 23.79 0.36
N TYR A 215 39.12 24.64 1.37
CA TYR A 215 38.87 26.07 1.21
C TYR A 215 40.01 26.86 1.85
N THR A 216 40.68 27.69 1.05
CA THR A 216 41.78 28.59 1.47
C THR A 216 41.44 30.03 1.04
N PRO A 217 40.86 30.85 1.93
CA PRO A 217 40.48 32.22 1.58
C PRO A 217 41.70 33.07 1.23
N SER A 218 41.62 33.81 0.12
CA SER A 218 42.72 34.65 -0.40
C SER A 218 42.86 35.98 0.36
N ALA A 219 41.75 36.51 0.86
CA ALA A 219 41.71 37.70 1.70
C ALA A 219 41.04 37.37 3.03
N TYR A 220 41.75 37.60 4.14
CA TYR A 220 41.14 37.54 5.47
C TYR A 220 39.97 38.53 5.54
N GLU A 221 38.79 38.07 5.95
CA GLU A 221 37.61 38.88 6.28
C GLU A 221 37.84 39.78 7.53
N ASP A 222 39.07 39.89 8.04
CA ASP A 222 39.44 40.71 9.21
C ASP A 222 39.20 42.21 8.98
N GLU A 223 39.21 42.70 7.73
CA GLU A 223 38.95 44.12 7.43
C GLU A 223 37.48 44.52 7.61
N HIS A 224 36.53 43.57 7.51
CA HIS A 224 35.10 43.87 7.62
C HIS A 224 34.60 43.87 9.08
N GLU A 225 35.15 43.02 9.94
CA GLU A 225 34.89 43.08 11.39
C GLU A 225 35.51 44.33 12.03
N ALA A 226 36.64 44.82 11.49
CA ALA A 226 37.23 46.09 11.91
C ALA A 226 36.29 47.29 11.64
N ALA A 227 35.46 47.24 10.61
CA ALA A 227 34.54 48.33 10.28
C ALA A 227 33.33 48.41 11.23
N TRP A 228 32.83 47.28 11.74
CA TRP A 228 31.73 47.25 12.71
C TRP A 228 32.21 47.62 14.12
N THR A 229 33.36 47.10 14.53
CA THR A 229 33.98 47.45 15.82
C THR A 229 34.39 48.92 15.87
N ASN A 230 34.93 49.48 14.78
CA ASN A 230 35.25 50.90 14.69
C ASN A 230 34.00 51.80 14.75
N ALA A 231 32.90 51.41 14.10
CA ALA A 231 31.63 52.14 14.15
C ALA A 231 30.98 52.14 15.55
N GLU A 232 31.12 51.05 16.32
CA GLU A 232 30.67 50.99 17.72
C GLU A 232 31.56 51.83 18.65
N THR A 233 32.88 51.82 18.47
CA THR A 233 33.79 52.70 19.23
C THR A 233 33.65 54.19 18.88
N GLU A 234 33.30 54.54 17.64
CA GLU A 234 33.04 55.93 17.24
C GLU A 234 31.68 56.44 17.76
N ALA A 235 30.70 55.55 17.97
CA ALA A 235 29.40 55.91 18.58
C ALA A 235 29.48 56.13 20.10
N GLU A 236 30.45 55.52 20.79
CA GLU A 236 30.67 55.75 22.24
C GLU A 236 31.57 56.96 22.54
N THR A 237 32.26 57.53 21.53
CA THR A 237 33.25 58.62 21.73
C THR A 237 32.74 59.97 21.19
N GLN A 238 31.61 60.44 21.70
CA GLN A 238 31.19 61.86 21.62
C GLN A 238 30.99 62.40 23.04
N PRO A 239 31.99 63.05 23.64
CA PRO A 239 31.80 63.82 24.87
C PRO A 239 31.25 65.21 24.52
N GLY A 240 30.17 65.60 25.21
CA GLY A 240 29.67 66.97 25.20
C GLY A 240 30.70 67.96 25.76
N ASP A 241 31.04 68.94 24.94
CA ASP A 241 31.72 70.21 25.26
C ASP A 241 30.73 71.19 25.97
N PRO A 242 31.09 72.41 26.46
CA PRO A 242 32.43 73.01 26.64
C PRO A 242 32.63 73.90 27.92
N THR A 243 33.88 74.35 28.09
CA THR A 243 34.34 75.70 28.54
C THR A 243 34.87 75.90 29.98
N THR A 244 36.19 75.73 30.11
CA THR A 244 37.23 76.68 30.58
C THR A 244 36.88 77.81 31.55
N THR A 245 37.50 77.80 32.75
CA THR A 245 38.35 78.93 33.21
C THR A 245 39.29 78.50 34.34
N GLU A 246 40.57 78.78 34.15
CA GLU A 246 41.70 78.49 35.03
C GLU A 246 41.70 79.40 36.26
N VAL A 247 41.91 78.85 37.47
CA VAL A 247 42.59 79.57 38.56
C VAL A 247 43.58 78.64 39.29
N LYS A 248 44.83 79.08 39.22
CA LYS A 248 46.08 78.66 39.85
C LYS A 248 45.95 78.31 41.34
N VAL A 249 46.42 77.13 41.74
CA VAL A 249 46.56 76.71 43.15
C VAL A 249 47.93 77.14 43.69
N GLU A 250 47.91 78.05 44.66
CA GLU A 250 49.03 78.35 45.54
C GLU A 250 49.03 77.37 46.72
N LYS A 251 50.20 76.81 47.01
CA LYS A 251 50.45 75.80 48.03
C LYS A 251 50.74 76.51 49.35
N THR A 252 49.92 76.30 50.39
CA THR A 252 50.37 76.49 51.77
C THR A 252 49.93 75.33 52.67
N GLU A 253 50.97 74.83 53.32
CA GLU A 253 51.10 73.88 54.41
C GLU A 253 50.37 74.39 55.68
N LYS A 254 49.70 73.50 56.44
CA LYS A 254 49.85 73.29 57.91
C LYS A 254 48.62 72.69 58.61
N ASP A 255 48.96 71.77 59.50
CA ASP A 255 48.42 71.50 60.85
C ASP A 255 47.01 70.91 61.09
N ALA A 256 47.05 69.66 61.55
CA ALA A 256 46.65 69.19 62.90
C ALA A 256 45.20 69.32 63.40
N THR A 257 44.74 68.19 63.98
CA THR A 257 43.64 68.03 64.99
C THR A 257 42.23 68.39 64.51
N ARG A 258 41.19 67.57 64.68
CA ARG A 258 40.79 66.68 65.77
C ARG A 258 39.74 65.70 65.23
#